data_AF-A0A950MIT4-F1
#
_entry.id   AF-A0A950MIT4-F1
#
_cell.length_a   1.000
_cell.length_b   1.000
_cell.length_c   1.000
_cell.angle_alpha   90.00
_cell.angle_beta   90.00
_cell.angle_gamma   90.00
#
_symmetry.space_group_name_H-M   'P 1'
#
loop_
_entity.id
_entity.type
_entity.pdbx_description
1 polymer ?
#
loop_
_entity_poly.entity_id
_entity_poly.type
_entity_poly.pdbx_seq_one_letter_code
_entity_poly.pdbx_strand_id
1 'polypeptide(L)'
;MTIPSGDPVKSDARAYVLGGNASTLAFTSSLVPESRQVTAWLVPLAWTPIGVVLGENWQRVGIAADNLAGWTDQTFDPSDERSFVSSLRDLDLLGRTGWSAPVPEVLTEEAVINPDDLPEDILDALTHPPESLVPCAICRRTCVRDHFVWNERRLCAWDYHQTVFGKRGPWRDAPYEERFWETIPRAAYVAGPLLEEVGVDAVLAIDGLDDALARRLLNDAIAGDAGHPHLAVATAGGYTLLRERASGEPS
;
A
#
# COMPACT_ATOMS: atom_id res chain seq x y z
N MET A 1 27.16 39.98 -32.93
CA MET A 1 25.89 39.30 -32.63
C MET A 1 26.24 37.93 -32.09
N THR A 2 26.18 37.79 -30.79
CA THR A 2 26.51 36.54 -30.09
C THR A 2 25.20 35.80 -29.88
N ILE A 3 25.08 34.62 -30.46
CA ILE A 3 23.93 33.73 -30.24
C ILE A 3 24.00 33.32 -28.76
N PRO A 4 22.96 33.53 -27.94
CA PRO A 4 22.98 33.04 -26.58
C PRO A 4 22.95 31.51 -26.65
N SER A 5 23.99 30.87 -26.13
CA SER A 5 23.97 29.46 -25.80
C SER A 5 22.86 29.26 -24.78
N GLY A 6 21.74 28.68 -25.20
CA GLY A 6 20.74 28.22 -24.25
C GLY A 6 21.43 27.26 -23.29
N ASP A 7 21.28 27.50 -21.99
CA ASP A 7 21.54 26.48 -20.99
C ASP A 7 20.87 25.18 -21.47
N PRO A 8 21.54 24.02 -21.38
CA PRO A 8 20.86 22.76 -21.64
C PRO A 8 19.69 22.73 -20.68
N VAL A 9 18.46 22.66 -21.22
CA VAL A 9 17.28 22.32 -20.44
C VAL A 9 17.68 21.08 -19.66
N LYS A 10 17.89 21.21 -18.34
CA LYS A 10 17.99 20.04 -17.47
C LYS A 10 16.70 19.29 -17.73
N SER A 11 16.76 18.20 -18.48
CA SER A 11 15.58 17.41 -18.77
C SER A 11 15.10 16.92 -17.41
N ASP A 12 13.98 17.45 -16.95
CA ASP A 12 13.35 16.95 -15.74
C ASP A 12 13.17 15.44 -15.88
N ALA A 13 13.36 14.70 -14.79
CA ALA A 13 13.12 13.28 -14.79
C ALA A 13 11.65 13.01 -15.12
N ARG A 14 11.40 12.08 -16.03
CA ARG A 14 10.05 11.75 -16.52
C ARG A 14 9.89 10.26 -16.71
N ALA A 15 8.67 9.79 -16.53
CA ALA A 15 8.28 8.40 -16.62
C ALA A 15 6.99 8.27 -17.43
N TYR A 16 6.98 7.35 -18.39
CA TYR A 16 5.77 6.86 -19.03
C TYR A 16 5.35 5.56 -18.34
N VAL A 17 4.18 5.55 -17.72
CA VAL A 17 3.63 4.33 -17.13
C VAL A 17 3.16 3.41 -18.26
N LEU A 18 3.62 2.17 -18.24
CA LEU A 18 3.27 1.14 -19.23
C LEU A 18 2.00 0.39 -18.82
N GLY A 19 1.81 0.20 -17.52
CA GLY A 19 0.70 -0.55 -16.95
C GLY A 19 0.99 -0.94 -15.50
N GLY A 20 0.03 -1.62 -14.87
CA GLY A 20 0.17 -2.13 -13.51
C GLY A 20 -0.79 -3.27 -13.23
N ASN A 21 -0.63 -3.93 -12.09
CA ASN A 21 -1.50 -5.01 -11.59
C ASN A 21 -1.56 -5.03 -10.05
N ALA A 22 -2.05 -6.13 -9.47
CA ALA A 22 -2.18 -6.30 -8.02
C ALA A 22 -0.86 -6.21 -7.21
N SER A 23 0.32 -6.19 -7.85
CA SER A 23 1.61 -6.24 -7.15
C SER A 23 2.72 -5.39 -7.77
N THR A 24 2.52 -4.84 -8.96
CA THR A 24 3.58 -4.15 -9.70
C THR A 24 2.99 -3.07 -10.60
N LEU A 25 3.64 -1.92 -10.62
CA LEU A 25 3.49 -0.85 -11.60
C LEU A 25 4.74 -0.85 -12.49
N ALA A 26 4.61 -0.72 -13.81
CA ALA A 26 5.76 -0.59 -14.70
C ALA A 26 5.79 0.77 -15.37
N PHE A 27 6.98 1.34 -15.48
CA PHE A 27 7.21 2.56 -16.27
C PHE A 27 8.51 2.47 -17.07
N THR A 28 8.67 3.35 -18.05
CA THR A 28 9.94 3.59 -18.75
C THR A 28 10.25 5.08 -18.79
N SER A 29 11.53 5.43 -18.75
CA SER A 29 11.98 6.81 -18.95
C SER A 29 12.62 7.03 -20.33
N SER A 30 12.80 5.97 -21.12
CA SER A 30 13.43 6.05 -22.44
C SER A 30 12.98 4.92 -23.34
N LEU A 31 12.59 5.28 -24.55
CA LEU A 31 12.25 4.34 -25.62
C LEU A 31 13.40 4.17 -26.63
N VAL A 32 14.55 4.82 -26.38
CA VAL A 32 15.75 4.63 -27.18
C VAL A 32 16.33 3.25 -26.87
N PRO A 33 16.39 2.32 -27.84
CA PRO A 33 16.82 0.96 -27.54
C PRO A 33 18.32 0.90 -27.24
N GLU A 34 18.67 0.35 -26.08
CA GLU A 34 20.04 -0.02 -25.73
C GLU A 34 20.23 -1.51 -26.03
N SER A 35 21.17 -1.87 -26.91
CA SER A 35 21.37 -3.26 -27.31
C SER A 35 20.10 -3.97 -27.83
N ARG A 36 19.24 -3.23 -28.54
CA ARG A 36 17.91 -3.67 -29.04
C ARG A 36 16.84 -3.87 -27.96
N GLN A 37 17.06 -3.37 -26.74
CA GLN A 37 16.12 -3.46 -25.64
C GLN A 37 15.72 -2.08 -25.12
N VAL A 38 14.45 -1.96 -24.74
CA VAL A 38 13.92 -0.85 -23.95
C VAL A 38 13.95 -1.27 -22.48
N THR A 39 14.37 -0.38 -21.59
CA THR A 39 14.34 -0.66 -20.15
C THR A 39 12.99 -0.26 -19.58
N ALA A 40 12.34 -1.18 -18.86
CA ALA A 40 11.24 -0.86 -17.97
C ALA A 40 11.66 -1.05 -16.51
N TRP A 41 11.10 -0.21 -15.65
CA TRP A 41 11.25 -0.23 -14.20
C TRP A 41 9.96 -0.77 -13.59
N LEU A 42 10.08 -1.81 -12.78
CA LEU A 42 9.01 -2.44 -12.04
C LEU A 42 9.02 -1.91 -10.61
N VAL A 43 7.98 -1.16 -10.25
CA VAL A 43 7.73 -0.61 -8.93
C VAL A 43 6.79 -1.55 -8.18
N PRO A 44 7.21 -2.11 -7.03
CA PRO A 44 6.33 -2.98 -6.24
C PRO A 44 5.10 -2.23 -5.72
N LEU A 45 3.96 -2.91 -5.62
CA LEU A 45 2.72 -2.39 -5.05
C LEU A 45 2.21 -3.27 -3.91
N ALA A 46 1.60 -2.64 -2.91
CA ALA A 46 0.75 -3.29 -1.92
C ALA A 46 -0.63 -2.63 -1.90
N TRP A 47 -1.66 -3.43 -2.12
CA TRP A 47 -3.04 -2.99 -2.03
C TRP A 47 -3.55 -3.23 -0.62
N THR A 48 -3.96 -2.16 0.04
CA THR A 48 -4.46 -2.19 1.40
C THR A 48 -5.91 -1.72 1.46
N PRO A 49 -6.65 -2.00 2.55
CA PRO A 49 -8.03 -1.53 2.70
C PRO A 49 -8.20 -0.01 2.71
N ILE A 50 -7.14 0.77 2.90
CA ILE A 50 -7.18 2.24 2.94
C ILE A 50 -6.52 2.90 1.73
N GLY A 51 -6.05 2.10 0.75
CA GLY A 51 -5.35 2.63 -0.42
C GLY A 51 -4.18 1.75 -0.88
N VAL A 52 -3.54 2.20 -1.95
CA VAL A 52 -2.38 1.52 -2.57
C VAL A 52 -1.08 2.16 -2.07
N VAL A 53 -0.06 1.33 -1.84
CA VAL A 53 1.26 1.77 -1.39
C VAL A 53 2.33 1.35 -2.38
N LEU A 54 3.19 2.29 -2.78
CA LEU A 54 4.34 2.07 -3.65
C LEU A 54 5.55 1.56 -2.85
N GLY A 55 6.35 0.70 -3.47
CA GLY A 55 7.55 0.14 -2.87
C GLY A 55 8.86 0.84 -3.26
N GLU A 56 9.81 0.90 -2.33
CA GLU A 56 11.15 1.51 -2.55
C GLU A 56 12.07 0.71 -3.49
N ASN A 57 11.84 -0.60 -3.65
CA ASN A 57 12.79 -1.51 -4.30
C ASN A 57 12.46 -1.79 -5.76
N TRP A 58 12.73 -0.82 -6.63
CA TRP A 58 12.44 -0.96 -8.06
C TRP A 58 13.35 -1.99 -8.73
N GLN A 59 12.80 -2.74 -9.67
CA GLN A 59 13.53 -3.71 -10.47
C GLN A 59 13.59 -3.26 -11.92
N ARG A 60 14.75 -3.44 -12.56
CA ARG A 60 14.91 -3.16 -14.00
C ARG A 60 14.73 -4.43 -14.81
N VAL A 61 14.01 -4.32 -15.93
CA VAL A 61 13.86 -5.39 -16.92
C VAL A 61 14.14 -4.85 -18.32
N GLY A 62 14.86 -5.64 -19.12
CA GLY A 62 15.09 -5.36 -20.53
C GLY A 62 14.00 -6.01 -21.37
N ILE A 63 13.29 -5.21 -22.16
CA ILE A 63 12.22 -5.66 -23.05
C ILE A 63 12.72 -5.51 -24.47
N ALA A 64 12.54 -6.53 -25.32
CA ALA A 64 12.87 -6.39 -26.73
C ALA A 64 12.06 -5.23 -27.34
N ALA A 65 12.74 -4.30 -28.00
CA ALA A 65 12.11 -3.05 -28.45
C ALA A 65 10.93 -3.27 -29.43
N ASP A 66 10.96 -4.37 -30.18
CA ASP A 66 9.91 -4.80 -31.10
C ASP A 66 8.76 -5.59 -30.43
N ASN A 67 8.89 -5.93 -29.15
CA ASN A 67 7.92 -6.72 -28.39
C ASN A 67 7.36 -5.97 -27.16
N LEU A 68 7.44 -4.64 -27.13
CA LEU A 68 7.00 -3.86 -25.98
C LEU A 68 5.50 -4.07 -25.68
N ALA A 69 4.65 -4.01 -26.70
CA ALA A 69 3.21 -4.28 -26.58
C ALA A 69 2.91 -5.74 -26.17
N GLY A 70 3.61 -6.71 -26.76
CA GLY A 70 3.44 -8.11 -26.40
C GLY A 70 3.87 -8.40 -24.96
N TRP A 71 4.88 -7.69 -24.46
CA TRP A 71 5.31 -7.77 -23.07
C TRP A 71 4.29 -7.16 -22.11
N THR A 72 3.70 -6.00 -22.42
CA THR A 72 2.67 -5.37 -21.57
C THR A 72 1.46 -6.27 -21.44
N ASP A 73 0.96 -6.84 -22.54
CA ASP A 73 -0.21 -7.72 -22.54
C ASP A 73 0.01 -9.01 -21.74
N GLN A 74 1.23 -9.55 -21.76
CA GLN A 74 1.60 -10.75 -20.99
C GLN A 74 1.83 -10.45 -19.51
N THR A 75 2.32 -9.26 -19.19
CA THR A 75 2.67 -8.86 -17.81
C THR A 75 1.45 -8.39 -17.04
N PHE A 76 0.49 -7.77 -17.72
CA PHE A 76 -0.73 -7.19 -17.15
C PHE A 76 -1.96 -7.87 -17.74
N ASP A 77 -2.22 -9.07 -17.23
CA ASP A 77 -3.34 -9.91 -17.69
C ASP A 77 -4.68 -9.20 -17.41
N PRO A 78 -5.54 -9.00 -18.42
CA PRO A 78 -6.83 -8.33 -18.26
C PRO A 78 -7.83 -9.12 -17.39
N SER A 79 -7.53 -10.37 -17.04
CA SER A 79 -8.33 -11.15 -16.08
C SER A 79 -8.03 -10.81 -14.62
N ASP A 80 -6.93 -10.12 -14.32
CA ASP A 80 -6.71 -9.51 -13.01
C ASP A 80 -7.50 -8.20 -12.94
N GLU A 81 -8.43 -8.11 -11.99
CA GLU A 81 -9.30 -6.95 -11.78
C GLU A 81 -8.53 -5.64 -11.52
N ARG A 82 -7.27 -5.75 -11.09
CA ARG A 82 -6.38 -4.62 -10.83
C ARG A 82 -5.39 -4.34 -11.94
N SER A 83 -5.42 -5.13 -13.02
CA SER A 83 -4.57 -4.90 -14.17
C SER A 83 -5.07 -3.75 -15.02
N PHE A 84 -4.13 -2.93 -15.49
CA PHE A 84 -4.37 -1.92 -16.51
C PHE A 84 -3.13 -1.76 -17.39
N VAL A 85 -3.34 -1.29 -18.60
CA VAL A 85 -2.27 -0.99 -19.57
C VAL A 85 -2.54 0.39 -20.14
N SER A 86 -1.49 1.21 -20.21
CA SER A 86 -1.57 2.57 -20.73
C SER A 86 -1.65 2.59 -22.27
N SER A 87 -1.93 3.75 -22.84
CA SER A 87 -2.13 3.91 -24.29
C SER A 87 -0.91 3.45 -25.11
N LEU A 88 -1.04 2.35 -25.87
CA LEU A 88 0.03 1.90 -26.78
C LEU A 88 0.26 2.87 -27.94
N ARG A 89 -0.73 3.71 -28.27
CA ARG A 89 -0.64 4.70 -29.34
C ARG A 89 0.33 5.83 -28.98
N ASP A 90 0.23 6.33 -27.75
CA ASP A 90 1.11 7.41 -27.28
C ASP A 90 2.53 6.90 -27.06
N LEU A 91 2.66 5.64 -26.63
CA LEU A 91 3.93 4.92 -26.57
C LEU A 91 4.62 4.82 -27.95
N ASP A 92 3.89 4.46 -29.01
CA ASP A 92 4.43 4.43 -30.38
C ASP A 92 4.85 5.83 -30.85
N LEU A 93 4.07 6.87 -30.52
CA LEU A 93 4.42 8.26 -30.83
C LEU A 93 5.73 8.67 -30.15
N LEU A 94 5.86 8.41 -28.85
CA LEU A 94 7.09 8.69 -28.09
C LEU A 94 8.28 7.93 -28.67
N GLY A 95 8.09 6.66 -29.03
CA GLY A 95 9.12 5.83 -29.66
C GLY A 95 9.61 6.41 -30.98
N ARG A 96 8.70 6.86 -31.86
CA ARG A 96 9.04 7.51 -33.14
C ARG A 96 9.83 8.80 -32.97
N THR A 97 9.56 9.55 -31.90
CA THR A 97 10.29 10.79 -31.59
C THR A 97 11.65 10.54 -30.92
N GLY A 98 11.97 9.28 -30.58
CA GLY A 98 13.19 8.95 -29.84
C GLY A 98 13.17 9.54 -28.43
N TRP A 99 12.00 9.58 -27.79
CA TRP A 99 11.84 10.17 -26.47
C TRP A 99 12.71 9.46 -25.42
N SER A 100 13.41 10.27 -24.62
CA SER A 100 14.26 9.84 -23.53
C SER A 100 14.35 10.95 -22.48
N ALA A 101 14.27 10.54 -21.22
CA ALA A 101 14.42 11.37 -20.04
C ALA A 101 15.22 10.61 -18.95
N PRO A 102 15.84 11.32 -18.00
CA PRO A 102 16.43 10.72 -16.82
C PRO A 102 15.38 9.93 -16.04
N VAL A 103 15.80 8.81 -15.46
CA VAL A 103 14.96 8.01 -14.54
C VAL A 103 14.74 8.83 -13.27
N PRO A 104 13.49 8.98 -12.79
CA PRO A 104 13.22 9.66 -11.52
C PRO A 104 13.74 8.84 -10.34
N GLU A 105 14.19 9.51 -9.27
CA GLU A 105 14.61 8.82 -8.03
C GLU A 105 13.41 8.30 -7.24
N VAL A 106 12.28 9.01 -7.32
CA VAL A 106 10.98 8.64 -6.74
C VAL A 106 9.92 8.88 -7.81
N LEU A 107 8.99 7.95 -7.95
CA LEU A 107 7.90 8.07 -8.90
C LEU A 107 6.79 8.90 -8.24
N THR A 108 6.64 10.14 -8.70
CA THR A 108 5.58 11.07 -8.28
C THR A 108 4.65 11.35 -9.46
N GLU A 109 3.46 11.87 -9.18
CA GLU A 109 2.49 12.25 -10.22
C GLU A 109 3.11 13.23 -11.23
N GLU A 110 3.90 14.20 -10.77
CA GLU A 110 4.58 15.22 -11.60
C GLU A 110 5.62 14.64 -12.56
N ALA A 111 6.18 13.48 -12.24
CA ALA A 111 7.12 12.78 -13.09
C ALA A 111 6.41 11.97 -14.19
N VAL A 112 5.13 11.62 -13.99
CA VAL A 112 4.34 10.80 -14.92
C VAL A 112 3.84 11.66 -16.09
N ILE A 113 4.09 11.20 -17.32
CA ILE A 113 3.69 11.95 -18.53
C ILE A 113 2.30 11.58 -19.04
N ASN A 114 1.73 10.47 -18.58
CA ASN A 114 0.42 9.97 -18.96
C ASN A 114 -0.50 9.72 -17.75
N PRO A 115 -0.70 10.68 -16.83
CA PRO A 115 -1.49 10.47 -15.60
C PRO A 115 -2.94 10.11 -15.89
N ASP A 116 -3.50 10.58 -17.00
CA ASP A 116 -4.87 10.28 -17.43
C ASP A 116 -5.12 8.80 -17.75
N ASP A 117 -4.05 8.01 -17.94
CA ASP A 117 -4.13 6.56 -18.18
C ASP A 117 -4.15 5.74 -16.87
N LEU A 118 -3.92 6.36 -15.71
CA LEU A 118 -3.76 5.67 -14.43
C LEU A 118 -5.09 5.59 -13.66
N PRO A 119 -5.37 4.47 -12.97
CA PRO A 119 -6.44 4.41 -11.99
C PRO A 119 -6.25 5.42 -10.85
N GLU A 120 -7.35 5.94 -10.30
CA GLU A 120 -7.34 6.92 -9.20
C GLU A 120 -6.54 6.43 -7.98
N ASP A 121 -6.66 5.15 -7.62
CA ASP A 121 -5.91 4.55 -6.50
C ASP A 121 -4.38 4.62 -6.70
N ILE A 122 -3.91 4.56 -7.96
CA ILE A 122 -2.48 4.67 -8.28
C ILE A 122 -2.05 6.13 -8.24
N LEU A 123 -2.88 7.06 -8.73
CA LEU A 123 -2.62 8.49 -8.63
C LEU A 123 -2.51 8.93 -7.17
N ASP A 124 -3.44 8.50 -6.31
CA ASP A 124 -3.37 8.75 -4.87
C ASP A 124 -2.08 8.18 -4.26
N ALA A 125 -1.70 6.95 -4.62
CA ALA A 125 -0.46 6.34 -4.14
C ALA A 125 0.80 7.14 -4.51
N LEU A 126 0.84 7.80 -5.69
CA LEU A 126 1.95 8.63 -6.14
C LEU A 126 2.15 9.91 -5.32
N THR A 127 1.15 10.31 -4.53
CA THR A 127 1.25 11.46 -3.63
C THR A 127 1.91 11.12 -2.29
N HIS A 128 2.08 9.83 -2.01
CA HIS A 128 2.64 9.32 -0.76
C HIS A 128 4.09 8.85 -0.96
N PRO A 129 4.94 8.94 0.09
CA PRO A 129 6.29 8.40 0.01
C PRO A 129 6.25 6.87 -0.16
N PRO A 130 7.19 6.29 -0.92
CA PRO A 130 7.27 4.84 -1.06
C PRO A 130 7.65 4.20 0.29
N GLU A 131 7.21 2.96 0.49
CA GLU A 131 7.44 2.21 1.72
C GLU A 131 8.19 0.89 1.47
N SER A 132 8.74 0.33 2.56
CA SER A 132 9.34 -1.00 2.50
C SER A 132 8.25 -2.06 2.41
N LEU A 133 8.22 -2.81 1.31
CA LEU A 133 7.23 -3.88 1.10
C LEU A 133 7.85 -5.28 1.33
N VAL A 134 7.08 -6.19 1.94
CA VAL A 134 7.46 -7.58 2.23
C VAL A 134 6.29 -8.54 1.96
N PRO A 135 6.55 -9.81 1.60
CA PRO A 135 5.48 -10.79 1.45
C PRO A 135 4.86 -11.12 2.81
N CYS A 136 3.54 -11.12 2.87
CA CYS A 136 2.77 -11.53 4.02
C CYS A 136 3.12 -12.97 4.44
N ALA A 137 3.23 -13.23 5.74
CA ALA A 137 3.54 -14.55 6.27
C ALA A 137 2.45 -15.62 6.00
N ILE A 138 1.20 -15.21 5.74
CA ILE A 138 0.05 -16.10 5.54
C ILE A 138 -0.34 -16.19 4.07
N CYS A 139 -0.94 -15.13 3.50
CA CYS A 139 -1.43 -15.17 2.12
C CYS A 139 -0.35 -14.96 1.04
N ARG A 140 0.90 -14.67 1.45
CA ARG A 140 2.03 -14.36 0.54
C ARG A 140 1.86 -13.13 -0.36
N ARG A 141 0.76 -12.38 -0.23
CA ARG A 141 0.58 -11.08 -0.89
C ARG A 141 1.57 -10.05 -0.36
N THR A 142 1.93 -9.08 -1.19
CA THR A 142 2.78 -7.94 -0.79
C THR A 142 2.08 -7.11 0.28
N CYS A 143 2.81 -6.77 1.34
CA CYS A 143 2.35 -5.95 2.44
C CYS A 143 3.38 -4.90 2.81
N VAL A 144 2.92 -3.78 3.37
CA VAL A 144 3.80 -2.81 3.99
C VAL A 144 4.47 -3.41 5.22
N ARG A 145 5.77 -3.24 5.31
CA ARG A 145 6.60 -3.77 6.39
C ARG A 145 6.24 -3.11 7.70
N ASP A 146 6.12 -3.92 8.74
CA ASP A 146 5.89 -3.50 10.13
C ASP A 146 4.55 -2.76 10.38
N HIS A 147 3.72 -2.52 9.35
CA HIS A 147 2.35 -1.98 9.50
C HIS A 147 1.39 -2.90 10.26
N PHE A 148 1.57 -4.21 10.19
CA PHE A 148 0.69 -5.16 10.87
C PHE A 148 1.51 -6.31 11.44
N VAL A 149 1.69 -6.31 12.76
CA VAL A 149 2.57 -7.27 13.46
C VAL A 149 1.79 -8.03 14.51
N TRP A 150 1.82 -9.37 14.40
CA TRP A 150 1.24 -10.28 15.39
C TRP A 150 2.16 -11.46 15.66
N ASN A 151 2.55 -11.67 16.92
CA ASN A 151 3.51 -12.70 17.33
C ASN A 151 4.76 -12.72 16.44
N GLU A 152 5.38 -11.54 16.26
CA GLU A 152 6.57 -11.31 15.42
C GLU A 152 6.37 -11.56 13.91
N ARG A 153 5.15 -11.93 13.47
CA ARG A 153 4.83 -12.13 12.05
C ARG A 153 4.31 -10.83 11.45
N ARG A 154 4.79 -10.55 10.24
CA ARG A 154 4.26 -9.49 9.38
C ARG A 154 3.09 -10.04 8.56
N LEU A 155 1.92 -9.46 8.76
CA LEU A 155 0.68 -9.87 8.13
C LEU A 155 0.18 -8.79 7.17
N CYS A 156 -0.63 -9.12 6.17
CA CYS A 156 -1.39 -8.09 5.46
C CYS A 156 -2.54 -7.62 6.34
N ALA A 157 -3.13 -6.46 6.03
CA ALA A 157 -4.26 -5.93 6.80
C ALA A 157 -5.36 -6.99 6.96
N TRP A 158 -5.73 -7.71 5.89
CA TRP A 158 -6.76 -8.75 5.92
C TRP A 158 -6.42 -9.89 6.88
N ASP A 159 -5.25 -10.50 6.69
CA ASP A 159 -4.81 -11.63 7.51
C ASP A 159 -4.62 -11.22 8.98
N TYR A 160 -4.18 -9.98 9.23
CA TYR A 160 -4.11 -9.42 10.56
C TYR A 160 -5.49 -9.33 11.21
N HIS A 161 -6.46 -8.67 10.55
CA HIS A 161 -7.79 -8.48 11.10
C HIS A 161 -8.49 -9.85 11.30
N GLN A 162 -8.38 -10.77 10.34
CA GLN A 162 -8.91 -12.14 10.48
C GLN A 162 -8.21 -12.95 11.58
N THR A 163 -6.90 -12.81 11.77
CA THR A 163 -6.15 -13.60 12.76
C THR A 163 -6.32 -13.05 14.17
N VAL A 164 -6.21 -11.74 14.33
CA VAL A 164 -6.27 -11.05 15.61
C VAL A 164 -7.71 -10.99 16.12
N PHE A 165 -8.69 -10.84 15.23
CA PHE A 165 -10.11 -10.71 15.61
C PHE A 165 -10.93 -12.00 15.41
N GLY A 166 -10.56 -12.88 14.47
CA GLY A 166 -11.33 -14.09 14.13
C GLY A 166 -10.98 -15.38 14.90
N LYS A 167 -9.85 -15.45 15.61
CA LYS A 167 -9.42 -16.66 16.37
C LYS A 167 -9.27 -16.36 17.87
N ARG A 168 -10.31 -16.71 18.66
CA ARG A 168 -10.34 -16.82 20.14
C ARG A 168 -9.10 -16.28 20.94
N GLY A 169 -9.26 -15.10 21.56
CA GLY A 169 -8.78 -14.68 22.91
C GLY A 169 -7.34 -14.12 23.04
N PRO A 170 -7.04 -13.23 24.04
CA PRO A 170 -7.86 -12.68 25.14
C PRO A 170 -8.60 -11.41 24.66
N TRP A 171 -9.49 -10.67 25.33
CA TRP A 171 -9.60 -10.29 26.74
C TRP A 171 -11.09 -10.16 27.07
N ARG A 172 -11.63 -11.26 27.58
CA ARG A 172 -13.04 -11.33 28.01
C ARG A 172 -13.22 -10.80 29.43
N ASP A 173 -12.13 -10.71 30.18
CA ASP A 173 -12.14 -10.40 31.60
C ASP A 173 -11.47 -9.05 31.82
N ALA A 174 -12.25 -8.09 32.31
CA ALA A 174 -11.71 -6.85 32.88
C ALA A 174 -11.00 -7.17 34.21
N PRO A 175 -9.98 -6.39 34.60
CA PRO A 175 -9.27 -5.36 33.84
C PRO A 175 -8.09 -5.93 33.02
N TYR A 176 -7.57 -5.14 32.07
CA TYR A 176 -6.29 -5.42 31.41
C TYR A 176 -5.19 -5.50 32.49
N GLU A 177 -4.67 -6.69 32.78
CA GLU A 177 -3.50 -6.81 33.65
C GLU A 177 -2.27 -6.15 33.01
N GLU A 178 -1.34 -5.66 33.82
CA GLU A 178 -0.16 -4.92 33.34
C GLU A 178 0.74 -5.75 32.41
N ARG A 179 0.92 -7.03 32.70
CA ARG A 179 1.73 -7.99 31.90
C ARG A 179 1.28 -8.17 30.45
N PHE A 180 0.10 -7.70 30.17
CA PHE A 180 -0.75 -8.05 29.07
C PHE A 180 -0.79 -6.86 28.11
N TRP A 181 -0.60 -5.65 28.65
CA TRP A 181 -0.41 -4.40 27.92
C TRP A 181 0.77 -4.44 26.95
N GLU A 182 1.88 -5.06 27.36
CA GLU A 182 3.07 -5.24 26.52
C GLU A 182 2.81 -6.14 25.30
N THR A 183 1.77 -6.96 25.37
CA THR A 183 1.38 -7.91 24.30
C THR A 183 0.27 -7.39 23.41
N ILE A 184 -0.15 -6.12 23.57
CA ILE A 184 -1.18 -5.52 22.73
C ILE A 184 -0.77 -5.60 21.26
N PRO A 185 -1.67 -6.08 20.39
CA PRO A 185 -1.41 -6.17 18.97
C PRO A 185 -1.14 -4.77 18.40
N ARG A 186 -0.18 -4.69 17.46
CA ARG A 186 0.22 -3.42 16.82
C ARG A 186 -0.20 -3.41 15.37
N ALA A 187 -0.84 -2.32 14.96
CA ALA A 187 -1.20 -2.04 13.59
C ALA A 187 -0.87 -0.57 13.27
N ALA A 188 -0.65 -0.21 12.01
CA ALA A 188 -0.54 1.19 11.61
C ALA A 188 -1.91 1.88 11.76
N TYR A 189 -2.98 1.17 11.37
CA TYR A 189 -4.36 1.63 11.40
C TYR A 189 -5.32 0.45 11.60
N VAL A 190 -6.55 0.76 12.00
CA VAL A 190 -7.67 -0.19 12.01
C VAL A 190 -8.60 0.13 10.84
N ALA A 191 -8.84 -0.85 9.97
CA ALA A 191 -9.64 -0.65 8.77
C ALA A 191 -11.12 -0.93 9.06
N GLY A 192 -11.94 0.12 9.10
CA GLY A 192 -13.40 0.01 9.32
C GLY A 192 -14.10 -1.02 8.45
N PRO A 193 -13.89 -1.06 7.12
CA PRO A 193 -14.50 -2.08 6.25
C PRO A 193 -14.19 -3.52 6.67
N LEU A 194 -12.95 -3.78 7.13
CA LEU A 194 -12.56 -5.11 7.59
C LEU A 194 -13.20 -5.48 8.92
N LEU A 195 -13.40 -4.49 9.81
CA LEU A 195 -14.07 -4.71 11.09
C LEU A 195 -15.51 -5.19 10.91
N GLU A 196 -16.22 -4.62 9.94
CA GLU A 196 -17.59 -5.03 9.62
C GLU A 196 -17.65 -6.51 9.20
N GLU A 197 -16.71 -6.94 8.35
CA GLU A 197 -16.63 -8.32 7.89
C GLU A 197 -16.34 -9.34 8.99
N VAL A 198 -15.56 -8.94 10.00
CA VAL A 198 -15.24 -9.80 11.16
C VAL A 198 -16.22 -9.63 12.32
N GLY A 199 -17.22 -8.76 12.20
CA GLY A 199 -18.24 -8.53 13.24
C GLY A 199 -17.70 -7.82 14.48
N VAL A 200 -16.86 -6.81 14.30
CA VAL A 200 -16.22 -6.04 15.37
C VAL A 200 -16.54 -4.56 15.22
N ASP A 201 -16.74 -3.86 16.34
CA ASP A 201 -16.95 -2.42 16.38
C ASP A 201 -15.74 -1.71 16.99
N ALA A 202 -15.37 -0.55 16.45
CA ALA A 202 -14.45 0.38 17.11
C ALA A 202 -15.23 1.27 18.08
N VAL A 203 -15.06 1.05 19.39
CA VAL A 203 -15.87 1.71 20.43
C VAL A 203 -15.17 2.92 21.06
N LEU A 204 -13.84 2.97 21.00
CA LEU A 204 -13.05 4.09 21.51
C LEU A 204 -11.76 4.21 20.71
N ALA A 205 -11.42 5.41 20.26
CA ALA A 205 -10.11 5.75 19.71
C ALA A 205 -9.47 6.82 20.60
N ILE A 206 -8.22 6.57 21.00
CA ILE A 206 -7.43 7.44 21.87
C ILE A 206 -6.15 7.79 21.13
N ASP A 207 -5.95 9.06 20.82
CA ASP A 207 -4.73 9.55 20.19
C ASP A 207 -4.03 10.59 21.08
N GLY A 208 -2.70 10.55 21.10
CA GLY A 208 -1.86 11.59 21.73
C GLY A 208 -1.92 11.68 23.26
N LEU A 209 -2.45 10.65 23.95
CA LEU A 209 -2.41 10.56 25.41
C LEU A 209 -1.21 9.75 25.89
N ASP A 210 -0.79 9.99 27.14
CA ASP A 210 0.18 9.13 27.79
C ASP A 210 -0.39 7.73 28.05
N ASP A 211 0.49 6.71 28.05
CA ASP A 211 0.09 5.31 28.18
C ASP A 211 -0.67 5.02 29.48
N ALA A 212 -0.35 5.69 30.60
CA ALA A 212 -1.01 5.44 31.86
C ALA A 212 -2.47 5.93 31.85
N LEU A 213 -2.72 7.09 31.26
CA LEU A 213 -4.05 7.64 31.05
C LEU A 213 -4.83 6.83 30.01
N ALA A 214 -4.22 6.48 28.88
CA ALA A 214 -4.84 5.63 27.87
C ALA A 214 -5.28 4.28 28.45
N ARG A 215 -4.40 3.62 29.21
CA ARG A 215 -4.70 2.37 29.92
C ARG A 215 -5.88 2.51 30.88
N ARG A 216 -5.95 3.60 31.63
CA ARG A 216 -7.07 3.85 32.54
C ARG A 216 -8.39 4.01 31.77
N LEU A 217 -8.40 4.81 30.72
CA LEU A 217 -9.60 5.06 29.91
C LEU A 217 -10.12 3.78 29.24
N LEU A 218 -9.22 2.94 28.72
CA LEU A 218 -9.61 1.65 28.14
C LEU A 218 -10.22 0.72 29.19
N ASN A 219 -9.60 0.60 30.37
CA ASN A 219 -10.13 -0.21 31.46
C ASN A 219 -11.49 0.30 31.95
N ASP A 220 -11.66 1.62 32.06
CA ASP A 220 -12.93 2.24 32.43
C ASP A 220 -14.02 1.95 31.37
N ALA A 221 -13.68 2.02 30.08
CA ALA A 221 -14.60 1.67 28.99
C ALA A 221 -15.01 0.19 29.02
N ILE A 222 -14.05 -0.73 29.21
CA ILE A 222 -14.32 -2.17 29.31
C ILE A 222 -15.18 -2.48 30.53
N ALA A 223 -14.89 -1.87 31.68
CA ALA A 223 -15.69 -2.06 32.90
C ALA A 223 -17.14 -1.54 32.72
N GLY A 224 -17.33 -0.49 31.93
CA GLY A 224 -18.65 0.03 31.56
C GLY A 224 -19.46 -0.89 30.62
N ASP A 225 -18.80 -1.78 29.88
CA ASP A 225 -19.41 -2.73 28.94
C ASP A 225 -18.94 -4.17 29.20
N ALA A 226 -19.02 -4.62 30.45
CA ALA A 226 -18.53 -5.94 30.86
C ALA A 226 -19.25 -7.14 30.20
N GLY A 227 -20.33 -6.90 29.46
CA GLY A 227 -21.08 -7.92 28.73
C GLY A 227 -20.43 -8.38 27.43
N HIS A 228 -19.46 -7.63 26.90
CA HIS A 228 -18.86 -7.87 25.61
C HIS A 228 -17.34 -8.12 25.68
N PRO A 229 -16.79 -8.99 24.83
CA PRO A 229 -15.34 -9.11 24.66
C PRO A 229 -14.74 -7.85 24.03
N HIS A 230 -13.60 -7.43 24.55
CA HIS A 230 -12.89 -6.24 24.08
C HIS A 230 -11.43 -6.54 23.73
N LEU A 231 -10.91 -5.82 22.74
CA LEU A 231 -9.51 -5.87 22.36
C LEU A 231 -8.96 -4.46 22.12
N ALA A 232 -7.97 -4.06 22.90
CA ALA A 232 -7.17 -2.87 22.60
C ALA A 232 -6.16 -3.21 21.49
N VAL A 233 -6.02 -2.31 20.52
CA VAL A 233 -5.02 -2.36 19.45
C VAL A 233 -4.21 -1.08 19.53
N ALA A 234 -2.89 -1.22 19.58
CA ALA A 234 -1.98 -0.08 19.47
C ALA A 234 -1.88 0.33 18.00
N THR A 235 -2.16 1.60 17.73
CA THR A 235 -2.06 2.23 16.41
C THR A 235 -0.88 3.21 16.37
N ALA A 236 -0.58 3.78 15.20
CA ALA A 236 0.49 4.78 15.09
C ALA A 236 0.24 6.04 15.97
N GLY A 237 -1.03 6.38 16.23
CA GLY A 237 -1.43 7.57 17.00
C GLY A 237 -1.74 7.33 18.48
N GLY A 238 -1.95 6.07 18.89
CA GLY A 238 -2.35 5.72 20.24
C GLY A 238 -3.03 4.34 20.29
N TYR A 239 -4.26 4.27 20.80
CA TYR A 239 -4.97 3.01 21.01
C TYR A 239 -6.39 3.05 20.47
N THR A 240 -6.81 1.97 19.83
CA THR A 240 -8.21 1.74 19.47
C THR A 240 -8.75 0.57 20.28
N LEU A 241 -9.84 0.78 21.01
CA LEU A 241 -10.61 -0.27 21.65
C LEU A 241 -11.63 -0.82 20.67
N LEU A 242 -11.55 -2.13 20.46
CA LEU A 242 -12.45 -2.89 19.62
C LEU A 242 -13.34 -3.77 20.49
N ARG A 243 -14.55 -4.03 20.02
CA ARG A 243 -15.55 -4.86 20.71
C ARG A 243 -16.16 -5.86 19.74
N GLU A 244 -16.21 -7.13 20.12
CA GLU A 244 -16.95 -8.15 19.34
C GLU A 244 -18.47 -7.88 19.42
N ARG A 245 -19.17 -7.91 18.29
CA ARG A 245 -20.64 -7.87 18.28
C ARG A 245 -21.20 -9.15 18.89
N ALA A 246 -22.34 -9.03 19.59
CA ALA A 246 -23.00 -10.21 20.11
C ALA A 246 -23.46 -11.11 18.95
N SER A 247 -23.37 -12.43 19.13
CA SER A 247 -23.85 -13.41 18.15
C SER A 247 -25.38 -13.32 18.02
N GLY A 248 -25.87 -12.38 17.20
CA GLY A 248 -27.29 -12.06 17.08
C GLY A 248 -27.62 -10.59 16.79
N GLU A 249 -26.65 -9.67 16.82
CA GLU A 249 -26.85 -8.30 16.35
C GLU A 249 -26.77 -8.24 14.83
N PRO A 250 -27.75 -7.61 14.14
CA PRO A 250 -27.69 -7.46 12.68
C PRO A 250 -26.54 -6.52 12.28
N SER A 251 -25.93 -6.84 11.14
CA SER A 251 -24.97 -6.00 10.43
C SER A 251 -25.56 -4.65 10.03
#